data_AF-A0A1C0V061-F1
#
_entry.id   AF-A0A1C0V061-F1
#
_cell.length_a   1.000
_cell.length_b   1.000
_cell.length_c   1.000
_cell.angle_alpha   90.00
_cell.angle_beta   90.00
_cell.angle_gamma   90.00
#
_symmetry.space_group_name_H-M   'P 1'
#
loop_
_entity.id
_entity.type
_entity.pdbx_description
1 polymer ?
#
loop_
_entity_poly.entity_id
_entity_poly.type
_entity_poly.pdbx_seq_one_letter_code
_entity_poly.pdbx_strand_id
1 'polypeptide(L)'
;MSLLLTTFAQHLNLSQAQLESILSKSLNEVLNLPELQQELAGLDINLLKETLPTAGAVLAQELPPFYNWLKNELGVKRVPDSPDHATAWVIGFLNNQESLTHLVELHRPVPRLALEASVPHLIGLFDGVENAAVRKEWQKAIAALCLVLVVDAREQEKISVAA
;
A
#
# COMPACT_ATOMS: atom_id res chain seq x y z
N MET A 1 -19.03 9.55 2.06
CA MET A 1 -17.83 9.08 2.78
C MET A 1 -16.93 8.40 1.77
N SER A 2 -15.65 8.74 1.70
CA SER A 2 -14.74 8.15 0.70
C SER A 2 -14.40 6.70 1.10
N LEU A 3 -14.57 5.77 0.16
CA LEU A 3 -14.24 4.35 0.36
C LEU A 3 -12.80 4.17 0.86
N LEU A 4 -11.87 4.96 0.32
CA LEU A 4 -10.46 4.96 0.69
C LEU A 4 -10.24 5.25 2.19
N LEU A 5 -10.88 6.28 2.72
CA LEU A 5 -10.75 6.64 4.15
C LEU A 5 -11.29 5.54 5.05
N THR A 6 -12.43 4.95 4.68
CA THR A 6 -13.01 3.83 5.42
C THR A 6 -12.10 2.61 5.38
N THR A 7 -11.51 2.29 4.22
CA THR A 7 -10.56 1.18 4.08
C THR A 7 -9.33 1.40 4.98
N PHE A 8 -8.70 2.58 4.95
CA PHE A 8 -7.57 2.83 5.84
C PHE A 8 -7.96 2.76 7.33
N ALA A 9 -9.09 3.33 7.72
CA ALA A 9 -9.54 3.32 9.11
C ALA A 9 -9.89 1.91 9.63
N GLN A 10 -10.18 0.95 8.74
CA GLN A 10 -10.43 -0.45 9.10
C GLN A 10 -9.14 -1.24 9.38
N HIS A 11 -8.04 -0.87 8.74
CA HIS A 11 -6.79 -1.65 8.78
C HIS A 11 -5.65 -0.98 9.54
N LEU A 12 -5.74 0.34 9.76
CA LEU A 12 -4.78 1.14 10.52
C LEU A 12 -5.42 1.64 11.80
N ASN A 13 -4.63 1.84 12.86
CA ASN A 13 -5.11 2.41 14.11
C ASN A 13 -5.15 3.95 14.04
N LEU A 14 -5.76 4.48 12.98
CA LEU A 14 -5.90 5.90 12.67
C LEU A 14 -7.38 6.27 12.56
N SER A 15 -7.80 7.31 13.27
CA SER A 15 -9.12 7.90 13.08
C SER A 15 -9.25 8.54 11.69
N GLN A 16 -10.48 8.71 11.22
CA GLN A 16 -10.75 9.39 9.96
C GLN A 16 -10.15 10.81 9.90
N ALA A 17 -10.23 11.56 11.01
CA ALA A 17 -9.65 12.91 11.09
C ALA A 17 -8.12 12.88 10.95
N GLN A 18 -7.44 11.87 11.52
CA GLN A 18 -6.00 11.69 11.34
C GLN A 18 -5.68 11.34 9.88
N LEU A 19 -6.46 10.46 9.25
CA LEU A 19 -6.27 10.09 7.84
C LEU A 19 -6.47 11.29 6.92
N GLU A 20 -7.50 12.10 7.14
CA GLU A 20 -7.74 13.34 6.37
C GLU A 20 -6.57 14.33 6.53
N SER A 21 -6.06 14.49 7.75
CA SER A 21 -4.88 15.31 8.03
C SER A 21 -3.63 14.78 7.31
N ILE A 22 -3.34 13.49 7.42
CA ILE A 22 -2.20 12.83 6.76
C ILE A 22 -2.27 13.01 5.23
N LEU A 23 -3.43 12.72 4.62
CA LEU A 23 -3.63 12.81 3.18
C LEU A 23 -3.61 14.25 2.63
N SER A 24 -3.60 15.25 3.51
CA SER A 24 -3.51 16.67 3.13
C SER A 24 -2.07 17.20 3.06
N LYS A 25 -1.13 16.52 3.73
CA LYS A 25 0.28 16.91 3.91
C LYS A 25 1.17 16.46 2.75
N SER A 26 2.40 16.98 2.71
CA SER A 26 3.44 16.47 1.83
C SER A 26 3.97 15.12 2.31
N LEU A 27 4.53 14.33 1.40
CA LEU A 27 5.18 13.06 1.71
C LEU A 27 6.28 13.26 2.76
N ASN A 28 7.10 14.30 2.63
CA ASN A 28 8.18 14.56 3.57
C ASN A 28 7.65 14.83 4.99
N GLU A 29 6.57 15.59 5.14
CA GLU A 29 5.93 15.76 6.44
C GLU A 29 5.42 14.43 6.98
N VAL A 30 4.71 13.66 6.15
CA VAL A 30 4.09 12.38 6.54
C VAL A 30 5.11 11.34 6.98
N LEU A 31 6.24 11.22 6.29
CA LEU A 31 7.31 10.29 6.67
C LEU A 31 7.89 10.59 8.05
N ASN A 32 7.76 11.82 8.54
CA ASN A 32 8.21 12.25 9.87
C ASN A 32 7.07 12.30 10.92
N LEU A 33 5.83 11.95 10.56
CA LEU A 33 4.71 11.98 11.49
C LEU A 33 4.77 10.84 12.50
N PRO A 34 4.59 11.11 13.81
CA PRO A 34 4.52 10.08 14.83
C PRO A 34 3.44 9.03 14.55
N GLU A 35 2.30 9.43 13.99
CA GLU A 35 1.18 8.54 13.67
C GLU A 35 1.59 7.46 12.67
N LEU A 36 2.26 7.83 11.57
CA LEU A 36 2.74 6.86 10.58
C LEU A 36 3.83 5.96 11.18
N GLN A 37 4.77 6.55 11.93
CA GLN A 37 5.84 5.80 12.57
C GLN A 37 5.30 4.78 13.59
N GLN A 38 4.23 5.12 14.31
CA GLN A 38 3.55 4.19 15.21
C GLN A 38 2.86 3.04 14.47
N GLU A 39 2.20 3.31 13.34
CA GLU A 39 1.61 2.24 12.51
C GLU A 39 2.69 1.25 12.03
N LEU A 40 3.81 1.77 11.53
CA LEU A 40 4.92 0.96 11.03
C LEU A 40 5.63 0.20 12.16
N ALA A 41 5.89 0.85 13.30
CA ALA A 41 6.50 0.21 14.46
C ALA A 41 5.57 -0.81 15.14
N GLY A 42 4.26 -0.67 14.93
CA GLY A 42 3.26 -1.61 15.43
C GLY A 42 3.07 -2.85 14.57
N LEU A 43 3.82 -3.02 13.48
CA LEU A 43 3.81 -4.24 12.68
C LEU A 43 4.55 -5.38 13.41
N ASP A 44 3.96 -6.57 13.42
CA ASP A 44 4.63 -7.80 13.86
C ASP A 44 5.57 -8.30 12.75
N ILE A 45 6.76 -7.71 12.70
CA ILE A 45 7.79 -8.04 11.71
C ILE A 45 8.19 -9.51 11.77
N ASN A 46 8.14 -10.15 12.94
CA ASN A 46 8.48 -11.56 13.08
C ASN A 46 7.41 -12.43 12.40
N LEU A 47 6.14 -12.17 12.68
CA LEU A 47 5.03 -12.87 12.02
C LEU A 47 5.05 -12.67 10.50
N LEU A 48 5.29 -11.44 10.03
CA LEU A 48 5.40 -11.14 8.61
C LEU A 48 6.56 -11.91 7.95
N LYS A 49 7.71 -12.00 8.61
CA LYS A 49 8.87 -12.79 8.13
C LYS A 49 8.58 -14.29 8.10
N GLU A 50 8.00 -14.83 9.16
CA GLU A 50 7.65 -16.25 9.26
C GLU A 50 6.63 -16.66 8.19
N THR A 51 5.76 -15.73 7.78
CA THR A 51 4.67 -15.98 6.84
C THR A 51 4.92 -15.42 5.44
N LEU A 52 6.16 -15.05 5.13
CA LEU A 52 6.58 -14.69 3.77
C LEU A 52 6.18 -15.72 2.70
N PRO A 53 6.31 -17.05 2.93
CA PRO A 53 5.86 -18.04 1.94
C PRO A 53 4.37 -17.96 1.65
N THR A 54 3.54 -17.67 2.66
CA THR A 54 2.09 -17.48 2.51
C THR A 54 1.81 -16.24 1.67
N ALA A 55 2.46 -15.11 1.96
CA ALA A 55 2.32 -13.91 1.16
C ALA A 55 2.79 -14.10 -0.28
N GLY A 56 3.91 -14.79 -0.49
CA GLY A 56 4.40 -15.11 -1.84
C GLY A 56 3.37 -15.91 -2.65
N ALA A 57 2.73 -16.91 -2.05
CA ALA A 57 1.67 -17.69 -2.70
C ALA A 57 0.44 -16.84 -3.03
N VAL A 58 -0.01 -16.00 -2.09
CA VAL A 58 -1.13 -15.06 -2.30
C VAL A 58 -0.83 -14.10 -3.43
N LEU A 59 0.34 -13.45 -3.41
CA LEU A 59 0.73 -12.47 -4.43
C LEU A 59 0.87 -13.13 -5.81
N ALA A 60 1.43 -14.34 -5.89
CA ALA A 60 1.54 -15.08 -7.14
C ALA A 60 0.17 -15.41 -7.75
N GLN A 61 -0.83 -15.70 -6.91
CA GLN A 61 -2.19 -16.00 -7.34
C GLN A 61 -2.99 -14.74 -7.70
N GLU A 62 -2.92 -13.71 -6.86
CA GLU A 62 -3.87 -12.58 -6.89
C GLU A 62 -3.35 -11.36 -7.66
N LEU A 63 -2.03 -11.18 -7.81
CA LEU A 63 -1.50 -10.04 -8.57
C LEU A 63 -1.77 -10.12 -10.08
N PRO A 64 -1.67 -11.28 -10.78
CA PRO A 64 -1.99 -11.33 -12.21
C PRO A 64 -3.41 -10.85 -12.56
N PRO A 65 -4.50 -11.30 -11.90
CA PRO A 65 -5.83 -10.77 -12.17
C PRO A 65 -5.95 -9.29 -11.76
N PHE A 66 -5.32 -8.86 -10.67
CA PHE A 66 -5.27 -7.45 -10.27
C PHE A 66 -4.60 -6.56 -11.33
N TYR A 67 -3.49 -7.01 -11.91
CA TYR A 67 -2.80 -6.29 -12.99
C TYR A 67 -3.63 -6.18 -14.27
N ASN A 68 -4.36 -7.24 -14.62
CA ASN A 68 -5.31 -7.19 -15.72
C ASN A 68 -6.42 -6.17 -15.45
N TRP A 69 -6.94 -6.12 -14.22
CA TRP A 69 -7.93 -5.12 -13.81
C TRP A 69 -7.38 -3.69 -13.91
N LEU A 70 -6.17 -3.41 -13.41
CA LEU A 70 -5.52 -2.10 -13.53
C LEU A 70 -5.43 -1.63 -14.98
N LYS A 71 -5.04 -2.53 -15.87
CA LYS A 71 -4.86 -2.22 -17.29
C LYS A 71 -6.19 -1.98 -18.00
N ASN A 72 -7.17 -2.85 -17.76
CA ASN A 72 -8.41 -2.86 -18.52
C ASN A 72 -9.45 -1.89 -17.97
N GLU A 73 -9.60 -1.81 -16.65
CA GLU A 73 -10.63 -0.98 -16.00
C GLU A 73 -10.13 0.44 -15.70
N LEU A 74 -8.84 0.57 -15.33
CA LEU A 74 -8.26 1.86 -14.94
C LEU A 74 -7.31 2.46 -15.99
N GLY A 75 -7.08 1.76 -17.10
CA GLY A 75 -6.24 2.26 -18.20
C GLY A 75 -4.78 2.46 -17.83
N VAL A 76 -4.29 1.81 -16.76
CA VAL A 76 -2.89 1.93 -16.31
C VAL A 76 -1.98 1.29 -17.36
N LYS A 77 -1.10 2.11 -17.96
CA LYS A 77 -0.25 1.69 -19.08
C LYS A 77 0.98 0.88 -18.66
N ARG A 78 1.52 1.17 -17.48
CA ARG A 78 2.70 0.51 -16.92
C ARG A 78 2.26 -0.33 -15.73
N VAL A 79 2.05 -1.61 -15.98
CA VAL A 79 1.73 -2.61 -14.96
C VAL A 79 2.83 -3.67 -15.01
N PRO A 80 3.30 -4.21 -13.87
CA PRO A 80 4.34 -5.23 -13.88
C PRO A 80 3.91 -6.49 -14.67
N ASP A 81 4.86 -7.09 -15.39
CA ASP A 81 4.61 -8.31 -16.15
C ASP A 81 4.59 -9.58 -15.27
N SER A 82 5.09 -9.48 -14.03
CA SER A 82 5.17 -10.59 -13.08
C SER A 82 4.90 -10.12 -11.63
N PRO A 83 4.28 -10.97 -10.78
CA PRO A 83 4.19 -10.73 -9.34
C PRO A 83 5.56 -10.64 -8.63
N ASP A 84 6.63 -11.19 -9.22
CA ASP A 84 7.93 -11.35 -8.58
C ASP A 84 8.51 -10.03 -8.06
N HIS A 85 8.31 -8.93 -8.78
CA HIS A 85 8.82 -7.62 -8.38
C HIS A 85 8.13 -7.10 -7.11
N ALA A 86 6.81 -7.23 -7.01
CA ALA A 86 6.07 -6.81 -5.82
C ALA A 86 6.42 -7.69 -4.62
N THR A 87 6.53 -9.00 -4.84
CA THR A 87 6.95 -9.96 -3.82
C THR A 87 8.37 -9.66 -3.32
N ALA A 88 9.33 -9.43 -4.23
CA ALA A 88 10.71 -9.09 -3.88
C ALA A 88 10.80 -7.78 -3.10
N TRP A 89 10.02 -6.76 -3.50
CA TRP A 89 9.99 -5.48 -2.80
C TRP A 89 9.48 -5.63 -1.36
N VAL A 90 8.36 -6.34 -1.17
CA VAL A 90 7.80 -6.60 0.17
C VAL A 90 8.79 -7.36 1.05
N ILE A 91 9.48 -8.37 0.50
CA ILE A 91 10.53 -9.10 1.21
C ILE A 91 11.68 -8.17 1.58
N GLY A 92 12.14 -7.33 0.65
CA GLY A 92 13.20 -6.35 0.89
C GLY A 92 12.82 -5.35 1.98
N PHE A 93 11.58 -4.85 1.97
CA PHE A 93 11.05 -3.94 2.99
C PHE A 93 11.09 -4.57 4.38
N LEU A 94 10.58 -5.80 4.52
CA LEU A 94 10.60 -6.52 5.81
C LEU A 94 12.02 -6.82 6.31
N ASN A 95 12.99 -6.86 5.40
CA ASN A 95 14.40 -7.05 5.72
C ASN A 95 15.18 -5.73 5.87
N ASN A 96 14.50 -4.58 5.89
CA ASN A 96 15.12 -3.24 5.93
C ASN A 96 16.09 -2.97 4.76
N GLN A 97 15.89 -3.63 3.63
CA GLN A 97 16.65 -3.45 2.39
C GLN A 97 15.97 -2.50 1.42
N GLU A 98 14.68 -2.23 1.64
CA GLU A 98 13.89 -1.26 0.86
C GLU A 98 13.47 -0.09 1.73
N SER A 99 13.37 1.10 1.12
CA SER A 99 12.92 2.31 1.78
C SER A 99 11.56 2.75 1.28
N LEU A 100 10.80 3.47 2.12
CA LEU A 100 9.54 4.09 1.71
C LEU A 100 9.72 5.11 0.57
N THR A 101 10.90 5.76 0.49
CA THR A 101 11.24 6.63 -0.63
C THR A 101 11.36 5.85 -1.93
N HIS A 102 12.04 4.70 -1.92
CA HIS A 102 12.14 3.87 -3.12
C HIS A 102 10.77 3.29 -3.51
N LEU A 103 9.92 2.95 -2.53
CA LEU A 103 8.54 2.51 -2.78
C LEU A 103 7.76 3.54 -3.62
N VAL A 104 7.77 4.81 -3.20
CA VAL A 104 7.01 5.85 -3.90
C VAL A 104 7.57 6.10 -5.30
N GLU A 105 8.89 6.06 -5.48
CA GLU A 105 9.53 6.23 -6.78
C GLU A 105 9.09 5.17 -7.79
N LEU A 106 9.02 3.91 -7.36
CA LEU A 106 8.56 2.80 -8.18
C LEU A 106 7.10 2.96 -8.63
N HIS A 107 6.25 3.54 -7.77
CA HIS A 107 4.80 3.64 -8.00
C HIS A 107 4.35 5.00 -8.54
N ARG A 108 5.24 6.01 -8.58
CA ARG A 108 4.95 7.36 -9.11
C ARG A 108 4.31 7.39 -10.51
N PRO A 109 4.61 6.46 -11.44
CA PRO A 109 3.93 6.42 -12.74
C PRO A 109 2.44 6.06 -12.70
N VAL A 110 1.91 5.55 -11.57
CA VAL A 110 0.50 5.17 -11.43
C VAL A 110 -0.34 6.44 -11.17
N PRO A 111 -1.39 6.71 -11.97
CA PRO A 111 -2.25 7.86 -11.75
C PRO A 111 -2.94 7.83 -10.38
N ARG A 112 -3.06 8.97 -9.70
CA ARG A 112 -3.67 9.08 -8.36
C ARG A 112 -5.01 8.35 -8.25
N LEU A 113 -5.96 8.64 -9.16
CA LEU A 113 -7.29 8.03 -9.09
C LEU A 113 -7.24 6.51 -9.24
N ALA A 114 -6.33 5.99 -10.07
CA ALA A 114 -6.14 4.56 -10.23
C ALA A 114 -5.53 3.94 -8.98
N LEU A 115 -4.53 4.60 -8.39
CA LEU A 115 -3.90 4.16 -7.14
C LEU A 115 -4.91 4.12 -5.99
N GLU A 116 -5.69 5.20 -5.78
CA GLU A 116 -6.70 5.25 -4.72
C GLU A 116 -7.78 4.17 -4.91
N ALA A 117 -8.23 3.93 -6.14
CA ALA A 117 -9.16 2.86 -6.45
C ALA A 117 -8.57 1.46 -6.21
N SER A 118 -7.24 1.32 -6.28
CA SER A 118 -6.55 0.04 -6.10
C SER A 118 -6.36 -0.36 -4.63
N VAL A 119 -6.39 0.60 -3.70
CA VAL A 119 -6.10 0.34 -2.27
C VAL A 119 -6.97 -0.76 -1.68
N PRO A 120 -8.32 -0.75 -1.82
CA PRO A 120 -9.15 -1.82 -1.29
C PRO A 120 -8.82 -3.19 -1.88
N HIS A 121 -8.48 -3.24 -3.18
CA HIS A 121 -8.11 -4.49 -3.85
C HIS A 121 -6.76 -5.04 -3.37
N LEU A 122 -5.75 -4.17 -3.20
CA LEU A 122 -4.42 -4.55 -2.72
C LEU A 122 -4.46 -5.11 -1.30
N ILE A 123 -5.26 -4.51 -0.42
CA ILE A 123 -5.46 -5.02 0.93
C ILE A 123 -6.28 -6.33 0.89
N GLY A 124 -7.30 -6.38 0.03
CA GLY A 124 -8.16 -7.55 -0.15
C GLY A 124 -7.46 -8.79 -0.72
N LEU A 125 -6.26 -8.68 -1.29
CA LEU A 125 -5.49 -9.85 -1.79
C LEU A 125 -5.35 -10.93 -0.70
N PHE A 126 -5.28 -10.54 0.56
CA PHE A 126 -5.08 -11.44 1.69
C PHE A 126 -6.39 -11.97 2.30
N ASP A 127 -7.57 -11.62 1.78
CA ASP A 127 -8.87 -12.04 2.35
C ASP A 127 -9.02 -13.57 2.44
N GLY A 128 -8.44 -14.30 1.48
CA GLY A 128 -8.44 -15.76 1.44
C GLY A 128 -7.48 -16.44 2.43
N VAL A 129 -6.61 -15.70 3.13
CA VAL A 129 -5.69 -16.30 4.12
C VAL A 129 -6.47 -16.79 5.32
N GLU A 130 -6.46 -18.09 5.57
CA GLU A 130 -7.26 -18.74 6.62
C GLU A 130 -6.90 -18.25 8.04
N ASN A 131 -5.60 -18.16 8.33
CA ASN A 131 -5.14 -17.70 9.63
C ASN A 131 -5.42 -16.21 9.80
N ALA A 132 -6.36 -15.88 10.69
CA ALA A 132 -6.83 -14.52 10.90
C ALA A 132 -5.74 -13.56 11.40
N ALA A 133 -4.76 -14.03 12.18
CA ALA A 133 -3.65 -13.19 12.64
C ALA A 133 -2.74 -12.83 11.46
N VAL A 134 -2.38 -13.82 10.65
CA VAL A 134 -1.56 -13.64 9.43
C VAL A 134 -2.26 -12.72 8.45
N ARG A 135 -3.54 -12.96 8.16
CA ARG A 135 -4.36 -12.12 7.28
C ARG A 135 -4.36 -10.67 7.74
N LYS A 136 -4.69 -10.41 9.01
CA LYS A 136 -4.78 -9.05 9.54
C LYS A 136 -3.44 -8.33 9.50
N GLU A 137 -2.35 -9.03 9.83
CA GLU A 137 -1.02 -8.44 9.86
C GLU A 137 -0.56 -8.03 8.46
N TRP A 138 -0.80 -8.89 7.46
CA TRP A 138 -0.52 -8.55 6.06
C TRP A 138 -1.40 -7.40 5.55
N GLN A 139 -2.70 -7.40 5.86
CA GLN A 139 -3.60 -6.31 5.49
C GLN A 139 -3.17 -4.98 6.10
N LYS A 140 -2.73 -4.98 7.37
CA LYS A 140 -2.19 -3.82 8.05
C LYS A 140 -0.91 -3.32 7.37
N ALA A 141 0.03 -4.21 7.09
CA ALA A 141 1.28 -3.86 6.42
C ALA A 141 1.02 -3.23 5.04
N ILE A 142 0.19 -3.86 4.20
CA ILE A 142 -0.16 -3.33 2.88
C ILE A 142 -0.90 -1.99 2.99
N ALA A 143 -1.82 -1.84 3.95
CA ALA A 143 -2.52 -0.57 4.17
C ALA A 143 -1.55 0.57 4.53
N ALA A 144 -0.56 0.32 5.40
CA ALA A 144 0.43 1.32 5.79
C ALA A 144 1.29 1.76 4.59
N LEU A 145 1.74 0.81 3.76
CA LEU A 145 2.49 1.11 2.54
C LEU A 145 1.64 1.89 1.53
N CYS A 146 0.38 1.48 1.32
CA CYS A 146 -0.55 2.17 0.43
C CYS A 146 -0.85 3.60 0.88
N LEU A 147 -0.91 3.87 2.18
CA LEU A 147 -1.11 5.23 2.69
C LEU A 147 0.01 6.17 2.22
N VAL A 148 1.27 5.73 2.31
CA VAL A 148 2.43 6.49 1.83
C VAL A 148 2.35 6.75 0.33
N LEU A 149 1.98 5.73 -0.45
CA LEU A 149 1.81 5.87 -1.90
C LEU A 149 0.73 6.88 -2.28
N VAL A 150 -0.42 6.86 -1.59
CA VAL A 150 -1.52 7.79 -1.86
C VAL A 150 -1.15 9.22 -1.49
N VAL A 151 -0.39 9.42 -0.41
CA VAL A 151 0.13 10.74 -0.04
C VAL A 151 1.02 11.32 -1.14
N ASP A 152 2.00 10.55 -1.64
CA ASP A 152 2.85 11.00 -2.76
C ASP A 152 1.99 11.31 -3.99
N ALA A 153 1.10 10.41 -4.40
CA ALA A 153 0.26 10.63 -5.58
C ALA A 153 -0.63 11.88 -5.49
N ARG A 154 -1.14 12.20 -4.29
CA ARG A 154 -1.88 13.45 -4.04
C ARG A 154 -0.99 14.68 -4.10
N GLU A 155 0.22 14.60 -3.57
CA GLU A 155 1.21 15.67 -3.67
C GLU A 155 1.60 15.95 -5.13
N GLN A 156 1.96 14.91 -5.89
CA GLN A 156 2.36 15.02 -7.29
C GLN A 156 1.24 15.63 -8.16
N GLU A 157 -0.02 15.25 -7.94
CA GLU A 157 -1.14 15.83 -8.67
C GLU A 157 -1.31 17.33 -8.36
N LYS A 158 -1.20 17.73 -7.09
CA LYS A 158 -1.25 19.16 -6.71
C LYS A 158 -0.14 19.97 -7.38
N ILE A 159 1.08 19.42 -7.43
CA ILE A 159 2.22 20.05 -8.10
C ILE A 159 1.94 20.17 -9.60
N SER A 160 1.42 19.11 -10.23
CA SER A 160 1.12 19.10 -11.68
C SER A 160 0.00 20.04 -12.08
N VAL A 161 -0.98 20.30 -11.20
CA VAL A 161 -2.08 21.25 -11.43
C VAL A 161 -1.65 22.70 -11.19
N ALA A 162 -0.61 22.92 -10.38
CA ALA A 162 -0.07 24.24 -10.08
C ALA A 162 1.00 24.72 -11.09
N ALA A 163 1.49 23.84 -11.96
CA ALA A 163 2.48 24.10 -13.00
C ALA A 163 1.83 24.48 -14.34
#